data_AF-A0A7X1HH87-F1
#
_entry.id   AF-A0A7X1HH87-F1
#
_cell.length_a   1.000
_cell.length_b   1.000
_cell.length_c   1.000
_cell.angle_alpha   90.00
_cell.angle_beta   90.00
_cell.angle_gamma   90.00
#
_symmetry.space_group_name_H-M   'P 1'
#
loop_
_entity.id
_entity.type
_entity.pdbx_description
1 polymer ?
#
loop_
_entity_poly.entity_id
_entity_poly.type
_entity_poly.pdbx_seq_one_letter_code
_entity_poly.pdbx_strand_id
1 'polypeptide(L)'
;MVIVFLVLVLGIIYSIVENKKRREKEEKEEKERQYRIFKTKILTELGLNSLDTFSYFDTDVTVKSRQALENYDDIKFFRENNKMLEEVEKIIEKKNNIANILKKFFKDNKYINNPNYYRFKNEIDKTLNRTEAYIIKVNYITSSGNNLGLREIAITQNHINKYKKNPALLMTKGEYNKLIKEKEKKDLSQKQQEYYDIVNNIIDYANTNKDSLITKENREDVDNLIGQLFDRTVNSIKKIKTLDSEEWPFIKDFMLNLKNEIEKIIDKNQQIIEYYESPSFLKIKETCEVLMSSQKEFNEYINEKVQFISQLFGTRVVRNETIADDEYNYIRPYKKTITPFTAEVSSTVFASAENNPLEYIIKYFYTNKKLYPEQIKKLYQLVEELETLSEAKQIIENYKIEYQQYLGDVPDFIMKNDEAGFYSRLGFATINESVLIVEYKFSYTSNGGMVQRSFTIPMKEETIIELIKALENKLTISAFIKEQRTLMTKKIREFIKTRDNFTCCNCNNSTEIEPNLLLEIDHIIPISKGGETIEDNLQTLCWKCNRAKSNKIITC
;
A
#
# COMPACT_ATOMS: atom_id res chain seq x y z
N MET A 1 40.80 -3.15 116.38
CA MET A 1 41.25 -2.14 115.39
C MET A 1 41.79 -2.74 114.08
N VAL A 2 42.62 -3.79 114.12
CA VAL A 2 43.33 -4.32 112.92
C VAL A 2 42.40 -4.85 111.81
N ILE A 3 41.32 -5.57 112.15
CA ILE A 3 40.37 -6.12 111.18
C ILE A 3 39.60 -5.01 110.43
N VAL A 4 39.18 -3.97 111.16
CA VAL A 4 38.49 -2.81 110.58
C VAL A 4 39.40 -2.07 109.59
N PHE A 5 40.69 -1.95 109.90
CA PHE A 5 41.68 -1.34 109.01
C PHE A 5 41.93 -2.18 107.75
N LEU A 6 42.02 -3.51 107.86
CA LEU A 6 42.17 -4.43 106.73
C LEU A 6 40.98 -4.39 105.77
N VAL A 7 39.76 -4.35 106.29
CA VAL A 7 38.52 -4.25 105.49
C VAL A 7 38.46 -2.90 104.75
N LEU A 8 38.86 -1.80 105.39
CA LEU A 8 38.94 -0.49 104.75
C LEU A 8 39.99 -0.47 103.62
N VAL A 9 41.18 -1.06 103.85
CA VAL A 9 42.23 -1.14 102.83
C VAL A 9 41.80 -2.01 101.64
N LEU A 10 41.17 -3.17 101.88
CA LEU A 10 40.64 -4.03 100.82
C LEU A 10 39.51 -3.34 100.04
N GLY A 11 38.63 -2.60 100.70
CA GLY A 11 37.59 -1.79 100.06
C GLY A 11 38.15 -0.69 99.15
N ILE A 12 39.24 -0.03 99.56
CA ILE A 12 39.95 0.97 98.75
C ILE A 12 40.62 0.33 97.53
N ILE A 13 41.32 -0.80 97.70
CA ILE A 13 41.96 -1.53 96.58
C ILE A 13 40.91 -2.00 95.58
N TYR A 14 39.80 -2.56 96.05
CA TYR A 14 38.68 -3.00 95.19
C TYR A 14 38.11 -1.82 94.38
N SER A 15 37.87 -0.67 95.03
CA SER A 15 37.40 0.55 94.36
C SER A 15 38.38 1.08 93.31
N ILE A 16 39.69 1.02 93.56
CA ILE A 16 40.73 1.41 92.59
C ILE A 16 40.74 0.48 91.37
N VAL A 17 40.64 -0.84 91.58
CA VAL A 17 40.61 -1.83 90.49
C VAL A 17 39.34 -1.68 89.65
N GLU A 18 38.19 -1.47 90.28
CA GLU A 18 36.92 -1.29 89.58
C GLU A 18 36.87 0.03 88.80
N ASN A 19 37.42 1.13 89.36
CA ASN A 19 37.61 2.38 88.63
C ASN A 19 38.59 2.25 87.46
N LYS A 20 39.67 1.45 87.60
CA LYS A 20 40.60 1.18 86.48
C LYS A 20 39.90 0.42 85.35
N LYS A 21 39.14 -0.65 85.67
CA LYS A 21 38.34 -1.39 84.68
C LYS A 21 37.30 -0.50 84.01
N ARG A 22 36.64 0.38 84.77
CA ARG A 22 35.68 1.34 84.24
C ARG A 22 36.34 2.34 83.28
N ARG A 23 37.50 2.91 83.65
CA ARG A 23 38.29 3.79 82.77
C ARG A 23 38.77 3.09 81.50
N GLU A 24 39.26 1.86 81.60
CA GLU A 24 39.67 1.05 80.44
C GLU A 24 38.50 0.77 79.50
N LYS A 25 37.30 0.52 80.06
CA LYS A 25 36.06 0.34 79.29
C LYS A 25 35.62 1.65 78.62
N GLU A 26 35.62 2.76 79.34
CA GLU A 26 35.31 4.10 78.81
C GLU A 26 36.30 4.52 77.71
N GLU A 27 37.60 4.25 77.88
CA GLU A 27 38.62 4.51 76.85
C GLU A 27 38.42 3.66 75.61
N LYS A 28 38.05 2.38 75.76
CA LYS A 28 37.72 1.49 74.65
C LYS A 28 36.46 1.95 73.91
N GLU A 29 35.41 2.34 74.63
CA GLU A 29 34.18 2.88 74.06
C GLU A 29 34.42 4.19 73.30
N GLU A 30 35.28 5.06 73.84
CA GLU A 30 35.67 6.30 73.17
C GLU A 30 36.50 6.03 71.91
N LYS A 31 37.46 5.08 71.93
CA LYS A 31 38.18 4.65 70.72
C LYS A 31 37.24 4.12 69.63
N GLU A 32 36.24 3.31 70.00
CA GLU A 32 35.22 2.83 69.05
C GLU A 32 34.30 3.96 68.55
N ARG A 33 33.99 4.95 69.38
CA ARG A 33 33.23 6.15 68.97
C ARG A 33 34.03 6.97 67.97
N GLN A 34 35.30 7.23 68.24
CA GLN A 34 36.20 7.95 67.35
C GLN A 34 36.38 7.23 66.01
N TYR A 35 36.51 5.89 66.04
CA TYR A 35 36.54 5.08 64.82
C TYR A 35 35.24 5.20 64.00
N ARG A 36 34.07 5.14 64.65
CA ARG A 36 32.77 5.31 63.97
C ARG A 36 32.64 6.68 63.31
N ILE A 37 33.01 7.76 64.00
CA ILE A 37 32.98 9.12 63.44
C ILE A 37 33.92 9.22 62.23
N PHE A 38 35.14 8.69 62.35
CA PHE A 38 36.11 8.64 61.27
C PHE A 38 35.58 7.88 60.04
N LYS A 39 35.04 6.67 60.25
CA LYS A 39 34.46 5.83 59.21
C LYS A 39 33.28 6.51 58.51
N THR A 40 32.32 7.04 59.27
CA THR A 40 31.16 7.73 58.71
C THR A 40 31.56 8.94 57.89
N LYS A 41 32.53 9.74 58.37
CA LYS A 41 33.03 10.90 57.62
C LYS A 41 33.57 10.50 56.24
N ILE A 42 34.40 9.47 56.17
CA ILE A 42 35.00 9.03 54.89
C ILE A 42 33.93 8.43 53.98
N LEU A 43 33.01 7.64 54.54
CA LEU A 43 31.89 7.08 53.78
C LEU A 43 31.01 8.17 53.16
N THR A 44 30.69 9.23 53.90
CA THR A 44 29.98 10.40 53.37
C THR A 44 30.78 11.10 52.28
N GLU A 45 32.10 11.31 52.45
CA GLU A 45 32.96 11.92 51.41
C GLU A 45 33.03 11.07 50.13
N LEU A 46 32.94 9.74 50.24
CA LEU A 46 32.92 8.81 49.11
C LEU A 46 31.53 8.60 48.51
N GLY A 47 30.47 9.19 49.09
CA GLY A 47 29.09 8.97 48.66
C GLY A 47 28.58 7.55 48.91
N LEU A 48 29.14 6.85 49.91
CA LEU A 48 28.79 5.47 50.26
C LEU A 48 28.03 5.42 51.59
N ASN A 49 26.97 4.62 51.65
CA ASN A 49 26.19 4.45 52.89
C ASN A 49 26.83 3.45 53.86
N SER A 50 27.53 2.43 53.35
CA SER A 50 28.18 1.38 54.14
C SER A 50 29.28 0.69 53.33
N LEU A 51 30.22 0.03 54.01
CA LEU A 51 31.19 -0.89 53.39
C LEU A 51 30.65 -2.34 53.29
N ASP A 52 29.61 -2.68 54.06
CA ASP A 52 29.01 -4.02 54.11
C ASP A 52 27.83 -4.16 53.13
N THR A 53 27.94 -3.54 51.95
CA THR A 53 26.87 -3.53 50.93
C THR A 53 26.62 -4.89 50.30
N PHE A 54 27.64 -5.75 50.25
CA PHE A 54 27.58 -7.06 49.63
C PHE A 54 27.93 -8.16 50.63
N SER A 55 27.11 -9.21 50.64
CA SER A 55 27.45 -10.50 51.25
C SER A 55 28.59 -11.17 50.46
N TYR A 56 29.23 -12.17 51.08
CA TYR A 56 30.25 -12.96 50.39
C TYR A 56 29.66 -13.81 49.25
N PHE A 57 28.46 -14.37 49.47
CA PHE A 57 27.67 -15.07 48.46
C PHE A 57 26.52 -14.19 48.00
N ASP A 58 26.33 -14.05 46.69
CA ASP A 58 25.25 -13.25 46.11
C ASP A 58 23.98 -14.08 45.88
N THR A 59 24.11 -15.39 45.71
CA THR A 59 22.98 -16.32 45.55
C THR A 59 23.36 -17.74 45.96
N ASP A 60 22.37 -18.47 46.46
CA ASP A 60 22.48 -19.88 46.83
C ASP A 60 21.67 -20.77 45.88
N VAL A 61 22.27 -21.88 45.44
CA VAL A 61 21.64 -22.95 44.65
C VAL A 61 21.80 -24.26 45.40
N THR A 62 20.77 -25.11 45.38
CA THR A 62 20.82 -26.44 46.01
C THR A 62 20.74 -27.55 44.96
N VAL A 63 21.68 -28.50 45.02
CA VAL A 63 21.71 -29.72 44.21
C VAL A 63 21.56 -30.96 45.09
N LYS A 64 21.07 -32.07 44.50
CA LYS A 64 20.70 -33.30 45.23
C LYS A 64 21.71 -34.45 45.08
N SER A 65 22.81 -34.25 44.36
CA SER A 65 23.87 -35.26 44.22
C SER A 65 25.25 -34.62 44.11
N ARG A 66 26.28 -35.38 44.50
CA ARG A 66 27.68 -34.96 44.37
C ARG A 66 28.06 -34.72 42.90
N GLN A 67 27.62 -35.60 42.01
CA GLN A 67 27.84 -35.42 40.57
C GLN A 67 27.18 -34.15 40.02
N ALA A 68 26.00 -33.78 40.53
CA ALA A 68 25.35 -32.53 40.14
C ALA A 68 26.12 -31.29 40.64
N LEU A 69 26.75 -31.35 41.82
CA LEU A 69 27.62 -30.29 42.35
C LEU A 69 28.88 -30.10 41.49
N GLU A 70 29.54 -31.20 41.14
CA GLU A 70 30.77 -31.21 40.33
C GLU A 70 30.53 -30.76 38.88
N ASN A 71 29.31 -30.94 38.36
CA ASN A 71 28.93 -30.51 37.01
C ASN A 71 28.13 -29.19 36.96
N TYR A 72 27.90 -28.52 38.10
CA TYR A 72 27.21 -27.24 38.11
C TYR A 72 28.17 -26.11 37.74
N ASP A 73 27.89 -25.41 36.65
CA ASP A 73 28.65 -24.27 36.15
C ASP A 73 27.75 -23.04 35.95
N ASP A 74 28.33 -21.93 35.51
CA ASP A 74 27.64 -20.69 35.23
C ASP A 74 26.66 -20.80 34.05
N ILE A 75 26.98 -21.61 33.03
CA ILE A 75 26.07 -21.91 31.91
C ILE A 75 24.79 -22.58 32.42
N LYS A 76 24.92 -23.61 33.26
CA LYS A 76 23.80 -24.33 33.85
C LYS A 76 22.97 -23.41 34.75
N PHE A 77 23.61 -22.58 35.55
CA PHE A 77 22.92 -21.56 36.37
C PHE A 77 22.02 -20.66 35.53
N PHE A 78 22.55 -20.07 34.45
CA PHE A 78 21.78 -19.14 33.61
C PHE A 78 20.71 -19.84 32.76
N ARG A 79 20.91 -21.09 32.34
CA ARG A 79 19.89 -21.88 31.64
C ARG A 79 18.69 -22.20 32.55
N GLU A 80 18.97 -22.57 33.79
CA GLU A 80 17.93 -22.84 34.79
C GLU A 80 17.22 -21.56 35.27
N ASN A 81 17.88 -20.39 35.12
CA ASN A 81 17.40 -19.10 35.59
C ASN A 81 17.52 -18.01 34.52
N ASN A 82 16.74 -18.12 33.44
CA ASN A 82 16.85 -17.28 32.24
C ASN A 82 16.77 -15.75 32.47
N LYS A 83 16.15 -15.29 33.56
CA LYS A 83 16.06 -13.86 33.93
C LYS A 83 17.28 -13.34 34.72
N MET A 84 18.12 -14.23 35.24
CA MET A 84 19.24 -13.85 36.12
C MET A 84 20.40 -13.20 35.39
N LEU A 85 20.51 -13.33 34.05
CA LEU A 85 21.64 -12.74 33.32
C LEU A 85 21.68 -11.20 33.44
N GLU A 86 20.53 -10.54 33.28
CA GLU A 86 20.41 -9.09 33.43
C GLU A 86 20.57 -8.65 34.89
N GLU A 87 20.09 -9.45 35.84
CA GLU A 87 20.18 -9.14 37.27
C GLU A 87 21.61 -9.25 37.79
N VAL A 88 22.32 -10.32 37.41
CA VAL A 88 23.73 -10.54 37.72
C VAL A 88 24.57 -9.43 37.11
N GLU A 89 24.31 -9.03 35.87
CA GLU A 89 25.00 -7.89 35.24
C GLU A 89 24.84 -6.60 36.05
N LYS A 90 23.60 -6.24 36.43
CA LYS A 90 23.34 -5.04 37.25
C LYS A 90 24.09 -5.09 38.59
N ILE A 91 24.21 -6.27 39.20
CA ILE A 91 24.95 -6.42 40.47
C ILE A 91 26.45 -6.30 40.25
N ILE A 92 27.00 -6.91 39.20
CA ILE A 92 28.42 -6.77 38.82
C ILE A 92 28.76 -5.30 38.52
N GLU A 93 27.91 -4.57 37.80
CA GLU A 93 28.08 -3.14 37.55
C GLU A 93 28.14 -2.34 38.85
N LYS A 94 27.23 -2.59 39.80
CA LYS A 94 27.26 -1.97 41.13
C LYS A 94 28.54 -2.30 41.90
N LYS A 95 28.96 -3.56 41.88
CA LYS A 95 30.21 -4.02 42.51
C LYS A 95 31.43 -3.31 41.91
N ASN A 96 31.51 -3.22 40.58
CA ASN A 96 32.57 -2.51 39.86
C ASN A 96 32.61 -1.02 40.20
N ASN A 97 31.45 -0.36 40.26
CA ASN A 97 31.36 1.06 40.64
C ASN A 97 31.93 1.31 42.04
N ILE A 98 31.52 0.51 43.02
CA ILE A 98 32.03 0.61 44.39
C ILE A 98 33.53 0.29 44.44
N ALA A 99 33.99 -0.76 43.73
CA ALA A 99 35.40 -1.10 43.64
C ALA A 99 36.24 0.06 43.08
N ASN A 100 35.74 0.75 42.06
CA ASN A 100 36.41 1.91 41.46
C ASN A 100 36.50 3.09 42.43
N ILE A 101 35.43 3.40 43.17
CA ILE A 101 35.43 4.45 44.20
C ILE A 101 36.49 4.15 45.26
N LEU A 102 36.50 2.92 45.79
CA LEU A 102 37.43 2.49 46.85
C LEU A 102 38.89 2.42 46.37
N LYS A 103 39.13 1.92 45.15
CA LYS A 103 40.47 1.92 44.54
C LYS A 103 40.99 3.34 44.30
N LYS A 104 40.12 4.28 43.90
CA LYS A 104 40.47 5.70 43.74
C LYS A 104 40.84 6.32 45.08
N PHE A 105 40.08 6.02 46.14
CA PHE A 105 40.41 6.44 47.51
C PHE A 105 41.81 5.99 47.95
N PHE A 106 42.23 4.76 47.62
CA PHE A 106 43.59 4.31 47.95
C PHE A 106 44.71 5.01 47.17
N LYS A 107 44.43 5.47 45.95
CA LYS A 107 45.43 6.20 45.14
C LYS A 107 45.71 7.59 45.69
N ASP A 108 44.69 8.26 46.23
CA ASP A 108 44.78 9.63 46.69
C ASP A 108 43.82 9.88 47.86
N ASN A 109 44.34 9.83 49.10
CA ASN A 109 43.59 10.24 50.28
C ASN A 109 44.45 10.95 51.34
N LYS A 110 43.83 11.93 51.98
CA LYS A 110 44.42 12.76 53.06
C LYS A 110 44.50 12.06 54.43
N TYR A 111 44.07 10.79 54.53
CA TYR A 111 43.83 10.11 55.80
C TYR A 111 44.94 9.14 56.22
N ILE A 112 45.97 8.95 55.39
CA ILE A 112 47.04 7.96 55.58
C ILE A 112 47.68 8.04 56.98
N ASN A 113 47.88 9.25 57.50
CA ASN A 113 48.52 9.47 58.81
C ASN A 113 47.53 9.36 60.00
N ASN A 114 46.26 9.07 59.77
CA ASN A 114 45.27 8.93 60.85
C ASN A 114 45.45 7.56 61.56
N PRO A 115 45.49 7.51 62.91
CA PRO A 115 45.62 6.24 63.64
C PRO A 115 44.55 5.17 63.32
N ASN A 116 43.36 5.60 62.88
CA ASN A 116 42.25 4.70 62.51
C ASN A 116 42.32 4.20 61.06
N TYR A 117 43.23 4.75 60.23
CA TYR A 117 43.30 4.46 58.80
C TYR A 117 43.59 2.99 58.50
N TYR A 118 44.52 2.36 59.22
CA TYR A 118 44.86 0.95 58.99
C TYR A 118 43.66 0.00 59.22
N ARG A 119 42.87 0.26 60.27
CA ARG A 119 41.65 -0.52 60.56
C ARG A 119 40.62 -0.35 59.43
N PHE A 120 40.42 0.88 58.95
CA PHE A 120 39.50 1.17 57.87
C PHE A 120 39.97 0.60 56.52
N LYS A 121 41.28 0.65 56.25
CA LYS A 121 41.91 0.00 55.09
C LYS A 121 41.59 -1.49 55.03
N ASN A 122 41.73 -2.20 56.15
CA ASN A 122 41.40 -3.63 56.22
C ASN A 122 39.91 -3.92 55.95
N GLU A 123 39.00 -3.00 56.30
CA GLU A 123 37.59 -3.13 55.95
C GLU A 123 37.36 -2.89 54.46
N ILE A 124 38.01 -1.87 53.87
CA ILE A 124 37.97 -1.63 52.42
C ILE A 124 38.51 -2.83 51.65
N ASP A 125 39.64 -3.41 52.06
CA ASP A 125 40.25 -4.56 51.40
C ASP A 125 39.28 -5.77 51.42
N LYS A 126 38.57 -5.99 52.54
CA LYS A 126 37.50 -7.01 52.61
C LYS A 126 36.35 -6.71 51.64
N THR A 127 35.91 -5.46 51.54
CA THR A 127 34.86 -5.06 50.61
C THR A 127 35.31 -5.20 49.16
N LEU A 128 36.56 -4.86 48.83
CA LEU A 128 37.13 -5.02 47.49
C LEU A 128 37.16 -6.50 47.07
N ASN A 129 37.51 -7.42 47.97
CA ASN A 129 37.46 -8.85 47.67
C ASN A 129 36.02 -9.32 47.34
N ARG A 130 35.00 -8.74 48.00
CA ARG A 130 33.58 -9.08 47.74
C ARG A 130 33.04 -8.47 46.44
N THR A 131 33.73 -7.51 45.84
CA THR A 131 33.31 -6.85 44.59
C THR A 131 33.96 -7.43 43.34
N GLU A 132 34.90 -8.37 43.47
CA GLU A 132 35.63 -8.95 42.31
C GLU A 132 34.73 -9.71 41.33
N ALA A 133 33.71 -10.38 41.86
CA ALA A 133 32.78 -11.19 41.07
C ALA A 133 31.41 -11.30 41.75
N TYR A 134 30.43 -11.78 40.99
CA TYR A 134 29.19 -12.30 41.52
C TYR A 134 29.41 -13.78 41.90
N ILE A 135 29.26 -14.12 43.17
CA ILE A 135 29.58 -15.45 43.70
C ILE A 135 28.29 -16.24 43.94
N ILE A 136 28.15 -17.35 43.22
CA ILE A 136 27.09 -18.33 43.44
C ILE A 136 27.61 -19.41 44.37
N LYS A 137 26.85 -19.69 45.42
CA LYS A 137 27.08 -20.81 46.32
C LYS A 137 26.21 -22.00 45.92
N VAL A 138 26.85 -23.07 45.48
CA VAL A 138 26.15 -24.33 45.16
C VAL A 138 26.32 -25.30 46.32
N ASN A 139 25.22 -25.66 46.96
CA ASN A 139 25.17 -26.58 48.10
C ASN A 139 24.66 -27.95 47.65
N TYR A 140 25.35 -29.02 48.03
CA TYR A 140 24.83 -30.38 47.91
C TYR A 140 24.15 -30.80 49.22
N ILE A 141 22.83 -30.93 49.17
CA ILE A 141 22.01 -31.37 50.31
C ILE A 141 21.36 -32.72 49.97
N THR A 142 21.43 -33.69 50.88
CA THR A 142 20.74 -34.99 50.69
C THR A 142 19.23 -34.88 50.87
N SER A 143 18.49 -35.89 50.43
CA SER A 143 17.05 -36.01 50.72
C SER A 143 16.71 -35.98 52.22
N SER A 144 17.68 -36.32 53.09
CA SER A 144 17.56 -36.27 54.55
C SER A 144 18.00 -34.93 55.16
N GLY A 145 18.36 -33.93 54.34
CA GLY A 145 18.71 -32.58 54.80
C GLY A 145 20.18 -32.37 55.18
N ASN A 146 21.07 -33.36 54.99
CA ASN A 146 22.49 -33.21 55.32
C ASN A 146 23.25 -32.47 54.22
N ASN A 147 23.98 -31.41 54.57
CA ASN A 147 24.91 -30.74 53.65
C ASN A 147 26.20 -31.56 53.52
N LEU A 148 26.48 -32.06 52.32
CA LEU A 148 27.60 -32.95 52.03
C LEU A 148 28.67 -32.33 51.10
N GLY A 149 28.50 -31.07 50.69
CA GLY A 149 29.48 -30.41 49.84
C GLY A 149 29.07 -29.00 49.41
N LEU A 150 30.08 -28.16 49.16
CA LEU A 150 29.92 -26.78 48.71
C LEU A 150 30.85 -26.52 47.53
N ARG A 151 30.37 -25.77 46.55
CA ARG A 151 31.15 -25.24 45.43
C ARG A 151 30.81 -23.77 45.21
N GLU A 152 31.83 -22.97 44.92
CA GLU A 152 31.71 -21.55 44.58
C GLU A 152 31.89 -21.36 43.07
N ILE A 153 31.05 -20.55 42.46
CA ILE A 153 31.15 -20.16 41.05
C ILE A 153 31.23 -18.64 40.99
N ALA A 154 32.34 -18.12 40.47
CA ALA A 154 32.57 -16.69 40.34
C ALA A 154 32.24 -16.21 38.91
N ILE A 155 31.25 -15.34 38.80
CA ILE A 155 30.83 -14.72 37.53
C ILE A 155 31.36 -13.30 37.47
N THR A 156 32.17 -13.02 36.46
CA THR A 156 32.75 -11.69 36.21
C THR A 156 32.11 -11.04 34.98
N GLN A 157 32.38 -9.75 34.76
CA GLN A 157 31.90 -9.04 33.57
C GLN A 157 32.29 -9.73 32.25
N ASN A 158 33.46 -10.40 32.20
CA ASN A 158 33.89 -11.15 31.03
C ASN A 158 32.95 -12.33 30.70
N HIS A 159 32.41 -12.99 31.71
CA HIS A 159 31.43 -14.06 31.52
C HIS A 159 30.13 -13.49 30.94
N ILE A 160 29.63 -12.38 31.48
CA ILE A 160 28.44 -11.68 30.95
C ILE A 160 28.64 -11.26 29.48
N ASN A 161 29.78 -10.63 29.19
CA ASN A 161 30.11 -10.20 27.83
C ASN A 161 30.20 -11.38 26.85
N LYS A 162 30.74 -12.53 27.29
CA LYS A 162 30.78 -13.77 26.51
C LYS A 162 29.36 -14.24 26.16
N TYR A 163 28.43 -14.22 27.11
CA TYR A 163 27.04 -14.63 26.89
C TYR A 163 26.27 -13.64 26.01
N LYS A 164 26.48 -12.33 26.17
CA LYS A 164 25.90 -11.31 25.28
C LYS A 164 26.39 -11.43 23.84
N LYS A 165 27.68 -11.71 23.65
CA LYS A 165 28.27 -11.90 22.31
C LYS A 165 27.83 -13.22 21.67
N ASN A 166 27.60 -14.26 22.46
CA ASN A 166 27.15 -15.55 21.97
C ASN A 166 25.96 -16.12 22.80
N PRO A 167 24.73 -15.64 22.53
CA PRO A 167 23.53 -16.10 23.26
C PRO A 167 23.24 -17.59 23.10
N ALA A 168 23.73 -18.24 22.03
CA ALA A 168 23.51 -19.67 21.77
C ALA A 168 24.05 -20.57 22.89
N LEU A 169 25.02 -20.08 23.69
CA LEU A 169 25.56 -20.82 24.83
C LEU A 169 24.50 -21.06 25.91
N LEU A 170 23.53 -20.15 26.06
CA LEU A 170 22.51 -20.18 27.11
C LEU A 170 21.15 -20.69 26.63
N MET A 171 21.04 -21.11 25.37
CA MET A 171 19.76 -21.48 24.76
C MET A 171 19.83 -22.90 24.18
N THR A 172 18.69 -23.57 24.09
CA THR A 172 18.58 -24.81 23.32
C THR A 172 18.67 -24.51 21.81
N LYS A 173 18.99 -25.52 21.00
CA LYS A 173 18.98 -25.40 19.53
C LYS A 173 17.62 -24.91 18.99
N GLY A 174 16.52 -25.32 19.62
CA GLY A 174 15.17 -24.90 19.25
C GLY A 174 14.90 -23.42 19.55
N GLU A 175 15.27 -22.95 20.74
CA GLU A 175 15.11 -21.55 21.15
C GLU A 175 16.02 -20.61 20.34
N TYR A 176 17.26 -21.02 20.06
CA TYR A 176 18.16 -20.24 19.21
C TYR A 176 17.63 -20.10 17.79
N ASN A 177 17.17 -21.19 17.17
CA ASN A 177 16.57 -21.15 15.84
C ASN A 177 15.31 -20.26 15.80
N LYS A 178 14.51 -20.27 16.87
CA LYS A 178 13.35 -19.38 17.00
C LYS A 178 13.77 -17.91 17.05
N LEU A 179 14.77 -17.57 17.86
CA LEU A 179 15.31 -16.21 17.97
C LEU A 179 15.85 -15.70 16.62
N ILE A 180 16.58 -16.54 15.88
CA ILE A 180 17.08 -16.17 14.54
C ILE A 180 15.91 -15.89 13.59
N LYS A 181 14.90 -16.77 13.55
CA LYS A 181 13.71 -16.56 12.71
C LYS A 181 12.92 -15.30 13.07
N GLU A 182 12.78 -15.00 14.36
CA GLU A 182 12.13 -13.78 14.83
C GLU A 182 12.90 -12.53 14.41
N LYS A 183 14.23 -12.57 14.52
CA LYS A 183 15.11 -11.51 14.06
C LYS A 183 15.02 -11.32 12.54
N GLU A 184 15.15 -12.38 11.76
CA GLU A 184 15.00 -12.33 10.29
C GLU A 184 13.64 -11.77 9.86
N LYS A 185 12.56 -12.15 10.56
CA LYS A 185 11.23 -11.60 10.29
C LYS A 185 11.15 -10.09 10.58
N LYS A 186 11.75 -9.65 11.69
CA LYS A 186 11.79 -8.23 12.07
C LYS A 186 12.61 -7.42 11.06
N ASP A 187 13.80 -7.91 10.72
CA ASP A 187 14.71 -7.26 9.78
C ASP A 187 14.07 -7.20 8.37
N LEU A 188 13.34 -8.25 7.96
CA LEU A 188 12.58 -8.26 6.71
C LEU A 188 11.44 -7.24 6.73
N SER A 189 10.67 -7.18 7.82
CA SER A 189 9.59 -6.21 7.98
C SER A 189 10.10 -4.77 7.95
N GLN A 190 11.27 -4.51 8.54
CA GLN A 190 11.92 -3.21 8.49
C GLN A 190 12.33 -2.85 7.06
N LYS A 191 12.96 -3.79 6.33
CA LYS A 191 13.35 -3.57 4.93
C LYS A 191 12.13 -3.33 4.02
N GLN A 192 11.03 -4.04 4.24
CA GLN A 192 9.76 -3.79 3.55
C GLN A 192 9.26 -2.36 3.81
N GLN A 193 9.30 -1.90 5.06
CA GLN A 193 8.90 -0.53 5.42
C GLN A 193 9.74 0.51 4.68
N GLU A 194 11.07 0.35 4.64
CA GLU A 194 11.97 1.27 3.93
C GLU A 194 11.59 1.41 2.44
N TYR A 195 11.17 0.32 1.79
CA TYR A 195 10.73 0.37 0.39
C TYR A 195 9.36 1.05 0.24
N TYR A 196 8.41 0.81 1.16
CA TYR A 196 7.14 1.53 1.14
C TYR A 196 7.32 3.03 1.36
N ASP A 197 8.26 3.44 2.22
CA ASP A 197 8.58 4.85 2.43
C ASP A 197 9.13 5.49 1.15
N ILE A 198 9.94 4.77 0.36
CA ILE A 198 10.40 5.25 -0.96
C ILE A 198 9.22 5.45 -1.91
N VAL A 199 8.29 4.49 -2.00
CA VAL A 199 7.09 4.60 -2.84
C VAL A 199 6.27 5.81 -2.44
N ASN A 200 6.01 5.99 -1.15
CA ASN A 200 5.22 7.10 -0.63
C ASN A 200 5.87 8.45 -0.91
N ASN A 201 7.19 8.56 -0.77
CA ASN A 201 7.92 9.79 -1.11
C ASN A 201 7.77 10.16 -2.60
N ILE A 202 7.78 9.18 -3.51
CA ILE A 202 7.57 9.43 -4.94
C ILE A 202 6.14 9.89 -5.20
N ILE A 203 5.15 9.25 -4.57
CA ILE A 203 3.73 9.60 -4.70
C ILE A 203 3.48 11.03 -4.18
N ASP A 204 4.02 11.34 -3.00
CA ASP A 204 3.84 12.66 -2.38
C ASP A 204 4.48 13.75 -3.25
N TYR A 205 5.71 13.53 -3.74
CA TYR A 205 6.36 14.44 -4.68
C TYR A 205 5.54 14.66 -5.95
N ALA A 206 5.02 13.59 -6.55
CA ALA A 206 4.19 13.68 -7.75
C ALA A 206 2.90 14.45 -7.49
N ASN A 207 2.19 14.15 -6.40
CA ASN A 207 0.94 14.81 -6.03
C ASN A 207 1.12 16.30 -5.72
N THR A 208 2.18 16.68 -5.00
CA THR A 208 2.47 18.09 -4.68
C THR A 208 2.69 18.93 -5.94
N ASN A 209 3.31 18.37 -6.97
CA ASN A 209 3.60 19.08 -8.22
C ASN A 209 2.51 18.88 -9.29
N LYS A 210 1.56 17.99 -9.08
CA LYS A 210 0.54 17.67 -10.09
C LYS A 210 -0.37 18.86 -10.40
N ASP A 211 -0.74 19.63 -9.37
CA ASP A 211 -1.65 20.75 -9.53
C ASP A 211 -1.02 21.94 -10.28
N SER A 212 0.31 22.02 -10.31
CA SER A 212 1.04 23.05 -11.07
C SER A 212 1.30 22.68 -12.53
N LEU A 213 0.95 21.46 -12.96
CA LEU A 213 1.09 21.04 -14.35
C LEU A 213 0.10 21.76 -15.26
N ILE A 214 0.63 22.47 -16.27
CA ILE A 214 -0.14 23.29 -17.21
C ILE A 214 -1.04 22.40 -18.09
N THR A 215 -0.47 21.34 -18.67
CA THR A 215 -1.20 20.48 -19.61
C THR A 215 -1.99 19.39 -18.89
N LYS A 216 -3.14 19.03 -19.45
CA LYS A 216 -3.96 17.91 -18.93
C LYS A 216 -3.29 16.57 -19.19
N GLU A 217 -2.61 16.43 -20.33
CA GLU A 217 -1.87 15.22 -20.72
C GLU A 217 -0.75 14.90 -19.73
N ASN A 218 0.07 15.89 -19.34
CA ASN A 218 1.11 15.67 -18.33
C ASN A 218 0.54 15.22 -16.98
N ARG A 219 -0.66 15.71 -16.60
CA ARG A 219 -1.35 15.25 -15.38
C ARG A 219 -1.80 13.80 -15.49
N GLU A 220 -2.31 13.41 -16.65
CA GLU A 220 -2.71 12.02 -16.94
C GLU A 220 -1.48 11.09 -17.00
N ASP A 221 -0.36 11.54 -17.55
CA ASP A 221 0.90 10.78 -17.60
C ASP A 221 1.48 10.56 -16.20
N VAL A 222 1.47 11.58 -15.35
CA VAL A 222 1.87 11.43 -13.94
C VAL A 222 0.95 10.46 -13.21
N ASP A 223 -0.37 10.52 -13.43
CA ASP A 223 -1.32 9.53 -12.87
C ASP A 223 -1.01 8.11 -13.34
N ASN A 224 -0.70 7.93 -14.62
CA ASN A 224 -0.33 6.63 -15.18
C ASN A 224 0.99 6.10 -14.59
N LEU A 225 1.98 6.98 -14.37
CA LEU A 225 3.26 6.61 -13.75
C LEU A 225 3.07 6.23 -12.27
N ILE A 226 2.24 6.96 -11.52
CA ILE A 226 1.86 6.61 -10.14
C ILE A 226 1.13 5.25 -10.11
N GLY A 227 0.19 5.03 -11.03
CA GLY A 227 -0.49 3.73 -11.14
C GLY A 227 0.47 2.57 -11.39
N GLN A 228 1.43 2.75 -12.31
CA GLN A 228 2.46 1.74 -12.58
C GLN A 228 3.40 1.50 -11.39
N LEU A 229 3.78 2.57 -10.67
CA LEU A 229 4.56 2.48 -9.44
C LEU A 229 3.82 1.58 -8.46
N PHE A 230 2.54 1.84 -8.24
CA PHE A 230 1.71 1.11 -7.30
C PHE A 230 1.61 -0.38 -7.66
N ASP A 231 1.14 -0.68 -8.87
CA ASP A 231 0.81 -2.04 -9.31
C ASP A 231 2.04 -2.97 -9.29
N ARG A 232 3.21 -2.43 -9.67
CA ARG A 232 4.43 -3.23 -9.85
C ARG A 232 5.34 -3.27 -8.64
N THR A 233 5.23 -2.35 -7.69
CA THR A 233 6.13 -2.32 -6.52
C THR A 233 5.46 -2.87 -5.26
N VAL A 234 4.26 -2.41 -4.90
CA VAL A 234 3.62 -2.75 -3.62
C VAL A 234 3.34 -4.24 -3.49
N ASN A 235 2.74 -4.83 -4.52
CA ASN A 235 2.48 -6.27 -4.54
C ASN A 235 3.76 -7.11 -4.58
N SER A 236 4.83 -6.58 -5.17
CA SER A 236 6.13 -7.26 -5.26
C SER A 236 6.85 -7.25 -3.91
N ILE A 237 6.89 -6.09 -3.22
CA ILE A 237 7.46 -5.95 -1.88
C ILE A 237 6.78 -6.91 -0.89
N LYS A 238 5.44 -7.00 -0.93
CA LYS A 238 4.66 -7.89 -0.06
C LYS A 238 4.94 -9.39 -0.29
N LYS A 239 5.32 -9.78 -1.51
CA LYS A 239 5.60 -11.18 -1.87
C LYS A 239 6.97 -11.67 -1.40
N ILE A 240 7.92 -10.76 -1.18
CA ILE A 240 9.28 -11.13 -0.75
C ILE A 240 9.25 -11.68 0.69
N LYS A 241 9.77 -12.90 0.86
CA LYS A 241 9.80 -13.62 2.14
C LYS A 241 11.19 -13.72 2.77
N THR A 242 12.24 -13.26 2.07
CA THR A 242 13.62 -13.34 2.54
C THR A 242 14.36 -12.02 2.35
N LEU A 243 15.30 -11.73 3.25
CA LEU A 243 16.05 -10.47 3.29
C LEU A 243 17.04 -10.32 2.12
N ASP A 244 17.58 -11.44 1.68
CA ASP A 244 18.61 -11.60 0.66
C ASP A 244 18.05 -11.77 -0.75
N SER A 245 16.73 -11.62 -0.94
CA SER A 245 16.10 -11.73 -2.25
C SER A 245 16.74 -10.81 -3.29
N GLU A 246 17.07 -11.36 -4.45
CA GLU A 246 17.59 -10.61 -5.60
C GLU A 246 16.54 -9.65 -6.19
N GLU A 247 15.27 -9.80 -5.82
CA GLU A 247 14.19 -8.90 -6.28
C GLU A 247 14.32 -7.47 -5.72
N TRP A 248 15.00 -7.29 -4.58
CA TRP A 248 15.14 -5.98 -3.93
C TRP A 248 15.77 -4.91 -4.85
N PRO A 249 16.98 -5.12 -5.42
CA PRO A 249 17.55 -4.20 -6.41
C PRO A 249 16.65 -3.91 -7.60
N PHE A 250 16.00 -4.93 -8.18
CA PHE A 250 15.14 -4.72 -9.36
C PHE A 250 13.95 -3.81 -9.06
N ILE A 251 13.31 -3.99 -7.90
CA ILE A 251 12.22 -3.12 -7.46
C ILE A 251 12.75 -1.69 -7.25
N LYS A 252 13.94 -1.55 -6.64
CA LYS A 252 14.57 -0.25 -6.41
C LYS A 252 14.88 0.49 -7.70
N ASP A 253 15.48 -0.18 -8.68
CA ASP A 253 15.80 0.39 -9.98
C ASP A 253 14.54 0.78 -10.75
N PHE A 254 13.49 -0.05 -10.68
CA PHE A 254 12.19 0.27 -11.25
C PHE A 254 11.57 1.53 -10.63
N MET A 255 11.59 1.65 -9.30
CA MET A 255 11.13 2.85 -8.60
C MET A 255 11.92 4.10 -9.00
N LEU A 256 13.25 3.99 -9.10
CA LEU A 256 14.12 5.09 -9.49
C LEU A 256 13.83 5.55 -10.92
N ASN A 257 13.62 4.62 -11.85
CA ASN A 257 13.26 4.95 -13.23
C ASN A 257 11.94 5.73 -13.29
N LEU A 258 10.89 5.26 -12.60
CA LEU A 258 9.62 5.98 -12.56
C LEU A 258 9.74 7.36 -11.92
N LYS A 259 10.50 7.47 -10.84
CA LYS A 259 10.80 8.76 -10.20
C LYS A 259 11.45 9.72 -11.21
N ASN A 260 12.47 9.27 -11.94
CA ASN A 260 13.16 10.10 -12.93
C ASN A 260 12.23 10.54 -14.07
N GLU A 261 11.30 9.70 -14.51
CA GLU A 261 10.32 10.09 -15.53
C GLU A 261 9.34 11.15 -15.00
N ILE A 262 8.88 11.03 -13.75
CA ILE A 262 8.04 12.04 -13.09
C ILE A 262 8.80 13.38 -12.95
N GLU A 263 10.04 13.35 -12.46
CA GLU A 263 10.88 14.54 -12.33
C GLU A 263 11.09 15.23 -13.69
N LYS A 264 11.36 14.47 -14.76
CA LYS A 264 11.47 15.04 -16.13
C LYS A 264 10.21 15.77 -16.58
N ILE A 265 9.01 15.24 -16.28
CA ILE A 265 7.75 15.89 -16.65
C ILE A 265 7.59 17.21 -15.87
N ILE A 266 7.89 17.19 -14.57
CA ILE A 266 7.78 18.36 -13.70
C ILE A 266 8.80 19.43 -14.09
N ASP A 267 10.06 19.05 -14.34
CA ASP A 267 11.13 19.98 -14.74
C ASP A 267 10.81 20.67 -16.08
N LYS A 268 10.29 19.92 -17.06
CA LYS A 268 9.83 20.50 -18.33
C LYS A 268 8.69 21.49 -18.11
N ASN A 269 7.72 21.14 -17.26
CA ASN A 269 6.61 22.04 -16.93
C ASN A 269 7.11 23.33 -16.26
N GLN A 270 8.10 23.24 -15.37
CA GLN A 270 8.69 24.40 -14.73
C GLN A 270 9.37 25.33 -15.74
N GLN A 271 10.13 24.79 -16.71
CA GLN A 271 10.72 25.58 -17.79
C GLN A 271 9.66 26.30 -18.64
N ILE A 272 8.52 25.65 -18.89
CA ILE A 272 7.38 26.24 -19.62
C ILE A 272 6.77 27.40 -18.81
N ILE A 273 6.54 27.20 -17.51
CA ILE A 273 6.04 28.26 -16.61
C ILE A 273 6.97 29.47 -16.63
N GLU A 274 8.27 29.25 -16.43
CA GLU A 274 9.28 30.32 -16.41
C GLU A 274 9.30 31.12 -17.72
N TYR A 275 9.12 30.46 -18.86
CA TYR A 275 9.00 31.15 -20.15
C TYR A 275 7.73 32.00 -20.22
N TYR A 276 6.58 31.50 -19.78
CA TYR A 276 5.33 32.26 -19.80
C TYR A 276 5.32 33.46 -18.83
N GLU A 277 6.14 33.42 -17.78
CA GLU A 277 6.36 34.54 -16.87
C GLU A 277 7.43 35.53 -17.39
N SER A 278 8.11 35.20 -18.48
CA SER A 278 9.19 36.01 -19.03
C SER A 278 8.70 37.27 -19.76
N PRO A 279 9.50 38.36 -19.78
CA PRO A 279 9.22 39.54 -20.60
C PRO A 279 9.13 39.23 -22.10
N SER A 280 9.85 38.20 -22.56
CA SER A 280 9.85 37.76 -23.96
C SER A 280 8.46 37.28 -24.38
N PHE A 281 7.81 36.44 -23.57
CA PHE A 281 6.46 35.99 -23.85
C PHE A 281 5.44 37.13 -23.76
N LEU A 282 5.57 38.03 -22.78
CA LEU A 282 4.67 39.18 -22.63
C LEU A 282 4.65 40.05 -23.89
N LYS A 283 5.82 40.32 -24.49
CA LYS A 283 5.92 41.09 -25.74
C LYS A 283 5.22 40.42 -26.91
N ILE A 284 5.35 39.10 -27.05
CA ILE A 284 4.65 38.33 -28.08
C ILE A 284 3.14 38.41 -27.85
N LYS A 285 2.71 38.23 -26.60
CA LYS A 285 1.29 38.29 -26.22
C LYS A 285 0.66 39.65 -26.56
N GLU A 286 1.31 40.76 -26.20
CA GLU A 286 0.84 42.12 -26.53
C GLU A 286 0.76 42.35 -28.04
N THR A 287 1.72 41.82 -28.81
CA THR A 287 1.73 41.92 -30.29
C THR A 287 0.57 41.13 -30.91
N CYS A 288 0.32 39.93 -30.40
CA CYS A 288 -0.77 39.07 -30.90
C CYS A 288 -2.16 39.54 -30.45
N GLU A 289 -2.30 40.22 -29.31
CA GLU A 289 -3.60 40.67 -28.78
C GLU A 289 -4.33 41.63 -29.73
N VAL A 290 -3.60 42.59 -30.33
CA VAL A 290 -4.15 43.52 -31.33
C VAL A 290 -4.66 42.77 -32.55
N LEU A 291 -3.90 41.78 -33.01
CA LEU A 291 -4.24 40.95 -34.16
C LEU A 291 -5.38 39.97 -33.84
N MET A 292 -5.52 39.50 -32.60
CA MET A 292 -6.56 38.56 -32.17
C MET A 292 -7.94 39.20 -32.00
N SER A 293 -8.01 40.53 -31.91
CA SER A 293 -9.27 41.26 -31.78
C SER A 293 -10.26 40.94 -32.91
N SER A 294 -9.78 40.72 -34.15
CA SER A 294 -10.62 40.37 -35.30
C SER A 294 -11.09 38.92 -35.31
N GLN A 295 -10.50 38.06 -34.47
CA GLN A 295 -10.81 36.62 -34.40
C GLN A 295 -11.56 36.24 -33.12
N LYS A 296 -11.84 37.20 -32.25
CA LYS A 296 -12.47 36.97 -30.94
C LYS A 296 -13.85 36.30 -31.08
N GLU A 297 -14.69 36.80 -31.99
CA GLU A 297 -16.02 36.23 -32.24
C GLU A 297 -15.95 34.80 -32.77
N PHE A 298 -14.99 34.51 -33.67
CA PHE A 298 -14.74 33.15 -34.15
C PHE A 298 -14.28 32.23 -33.01
N ASN A 299 -13.36 32.68 -32.17
CA ASN A 299 -12.87 31.88 -31.05
C ASN A 299 -13.96 31.61 -29.99
N GLU A 300 -14.82 32.60 -29.71
CA GLU A 300 -16.00 32.43 -28.84
C GLU A 300 -16.97 31.40 -29.42
N TYR A 301 -17.27 31.50 -30.71
CA TYR A 301 -18.12 30.53 -31.43
C TYR A 301 -17.57 29.09 -31.34
N ILE A 302 -16.27 28.89 -31.56
CA ILE A 302 -15.65 27.55 -31.44
C ILE A 302 -15.76 27.01 -30.02
N ASN A 303 -15.51 27.84 -29.00
CA ASN A 303 -15.65 27.43 -27.61
C ASN A 303 -17.09 27.00 -27.27
N GLU A 304 -18.10 27.72 -27.79
CA GLU A 304 -19.52 27.34 -27.64
C GLU A 304 -19.81 25.98 -28.27
N LYS A 305 -19.29 25.73 -29.49
CA LYS A 305 -19.45 24.43 -30.17
C LYS A 305 -18.80 23.27 -29.42
N VAL A 306 -17.59 23.46 -28.90
CA VAL A 306 -16.89 22.47 -28.05
C VAL A 306 -17.69 22.16 -26.78
N GLN A 307 -18.27 23.18 -26.13
CA GLN A 307 -19.13 22.98 -24.97
C GLN A 307 -20.43 22.22 -25.32
N PHE A 308 -21.04 22.54 -26.45
CA PHE A 308 -22.26 21.88 -26.92
C PHE A 308 -22.05 20.38 -27.18
N ILE A 309 -20.96 19.99 -27.86
CA ILE A 309 -20.59 18.57 -28.04
C ILE A 309 -20.37 17.88 -26.69
N SER A 310 -19.74 18.56 -25.73
CA SER A 310 -19.52 18.00 -24.39
C SER A 310 -20.84 17.75 -23.64
N GLN A 311 -21.88 18.55 -23.88
CA GLN A 311 -23.22 18.36 -23.29
C GLN A 311 -24.02 17.24 -23.97
N LEU A 312 -23.87 17.07 -25.30
CA LEU A 312 -24.53 16.02 -26.09
C LEU A 312 -24.25 14.61 -25.56
N PHE A 313 -23.06 14.39 -25.00
CA PHE A 313 -22.55 13.07 -24.61
C PHE A 313 -22.51 12.84 -23.09
N GLY A 314 -23.04 13.75 -22.28
CA GLY A 314 -22.93 13.67 -20.82
C GLY A 314 -21.50 13.90 -20.31
N THR A 315 -21.36 14.38 -19.09
CA THR A 315 -20.05 14.68 -18.51
C THR A 315 -19.21 13.41 -18.36
N ARG A 316 -17.91 13.47 -18.68
CA ARG A 316 -16.96 12.36 -18.44
C ARG A 316 -17.01 11.98 -16.96
N VAL A 317 -17.42 10.76 -16.65
CA VAL A 317 -17.57 10.29 -15.26
C VAL A 317 -16.20 9.87 -14.73
N VAL A 318 -15.64 10.68 -13.83
CA VAL A 318 -14.48 10.27 -13.02
C VAL A 318 -15.00 9.34 -11.92
N ARG A 319 -14.58 8.07 -11.89
CA ARG A 319 -14.83 7.18 -10.75
C ARG A 319 -13.68 7.30 -9.75
N ASN A 320 -14.00 7.31 -8.46
CA ASN A 320 -12.98 7.21 -7.41
C ASN A 320 -12.42 5.78 -7.33
N GLU A 321 -11.09 5.75 -7.29
CA GLU A 321 -10.21 4.97 -6.42
C GLU A 321 -10.32 3.44 -6.41
N THR A 322 -9.23 2.81 -6.85
CA THR A 322 -8.82 1.48 -6.39
C THR A 322 -8.65 1.56 -4.87
N ILE A 323 -9.64 1.13 -4.10
CA ILE A 323 -9.45 0.86 -2.67
C ILE A 323 -8.63 -0.43 -2.63
N ALA A 324 -7.30 -0.29 -2.55
CA ALA A 324 -6.47 -1.40 -2.14
C ALA A 324 -6.86 -1.71 -0.69
N ASP A 325 -7.27 -2.94 -0.42
CA ASP A 325 -7.51 -3.45 0.94
C ASP A 325 -6.15 -3.52 1.65
N ASP A 326 -5.72 -2.37 2.17
CA ASP A 326 -4.56 -2.21 3.01
C ASP A 326 -5.04 -2.30 4.46
N GLU A 327 -4.73 -3.42 5.10
CA GLU A 327 -5.08 -3.73 6.50
C GLU A 327 -4.52 -2.67 7.49
N TYR A 328 -3.56 -1.85 7.06
CA TYR A 328 -2.88 -0.85 7.88
C TYR A 328 -2.91 0.59 7.32
N ASN A 329 -3.58 0.84 6.19
CA ASN A 329 -3.79 2.19 5.63
C ASN A 329 -2.49 2.97 5.29
N TYR A 330 -1.43 2.28 4.87
CA TYR A 330 -0.14 2.85 4.47
C TYR A 330 -0.15 3.49 3.08
N ILE A 331 -1.16 3.18 2.25
CA ILE A 331 -1.23 3.57 0.85
C ILE A 331 -2.35 4.59 0.62
N ARG A 332 -2.02 5.70 -0.05
CA ARG A 332 -3.02 6.70 -0.45
C ARG A 332 -3.87 6.20 -1.63
N PRO A 333 -5.18 6.44 -1.62
CA PRO A 333 -6.04 6.20 -2.78
C PRO A 333 -5.62 7.07 -3.97
N TYR A 334 -5.73 6.56 -5.21
CA TYR A 334 -5.55 7.36 -6.42
C TYR A 334 -6.73 7.20 -7.40
N LYS A 335 -7.08 8.27 -8.11
CA LYS A 335 -8.25 8.33 -8.99
C LYS A 335 -7.91 7.88 -10.41
N LYS A 336 -8.77 7.04 -11.00
CA LYS A 336 -8.67 6.60 -12.39
C LYS A 336 -9.76 7.28 -13.21
N THR A 337 -9.39 8.04 -14.24
CA THR A 337 -10.35 8.60 -15.20
C THR A 337 -10.86 7.49 -16.11
N ILE A 338 -12.18 7.33 -16.21
CA ILE A 338 -12.84 6.39 -17.12
C ILE A 338 -13.67 7.21 -18.11
N THR A 339 -13.69 6.82 -19.38
CA THR A 339 -14.55 7.46 -20.37
C THR A 339 -16.01 7.09 -20.07
N PRO A 340 -16.98 8.04 -20.16
CA PRO A 340 -18.38 7.81 -19.78
C PRO A 340 -19.06 6.71 -20.60
N PHE A 341 -18.53 6.39 -21.79
CA PHE A 341 -19.00 5.33 -22.69
C PHE A 341 -18.25 4.01 -22.52
N THR A 342 -17.96 3.62 -21.28
CA THR A 342 -17.31 2.33 -21.00
C THR A 342 -18.34 1.27 -20.60
N ALA A 343 -18.42 0.19 -21.38
CA ALA A 343 -19.16 -1.02 -21.04
C ALA A 343 -18.20 -2.09 -20.49
N GLU A 344 -18.40 -2.48 -19.23
CA GLU A 344 -17.73 -3.65 -18.65
C GLU A 344 -18.47 -4.92 -19.09
N VAL A 345 -17.74 -5.86 -19.69
CA VAL A 345 -18.32 -7.05 -20.34
C VAL A 345 -17.56 -8.32 -19.99
N SER A 346 -18.20 -9.48 -20.16
CA SER A 346 -17.53 -10.78 -20.01
C SER A 346 -16.52 -11.01 -21.14
N SER A 347 -15.58 -11.95 -20.94
CA SER A 347 -14.60 -12.32 -21.98
C SER A 347 -15.25 -12.74 -23.31
N THR A 348 -16.35 -13.49 -23.23
CA THR A 348 -17.10 -13.93 -24.42
C THR A 348 -17.75 -12.76 -25.15
N VAL A 349 -18.40 -11.85 -24.39
CA VAL A 349 -19.00 -10.63 -24.96
C VAL A 349 -17.93 -9.71 -25.52
N PHE A 350 -16.77 -9.60 -24.85
CA PHE A 350 -15.63 -8.81 -25.33
C PHE A 350 -15.19 -9.26 -26.73
N ALA A 351 -14.93 -10.56 -26.90
CA ALA A 351 -14.52 -11.10 -28.19
C ALA A 351 -15.61 -10.91 -29.26
N SER A 352 -16.88 -11.06 -28.92
CA SER A 352 -17.97 -10.84 -29.88
C SER A 352 -18.15 -9.35 -30.23
N ALA A 353 -17.99 -8.44 -29.27
CA ALA A 353 -18.04 -7.00 -29.49
C ALA A 353 -16.85 -6.51 -30.33
N GLU A 354 -15.66 -7.11 -30.15
CA GLU A 354 -14.46 -6.82 -30.96
C GLU A 354 -14.69 -7.16 -32.44
N ASN A 355 -15.45 -8.23 -32.72
CA ASN A 355 -15.79 -8.64 -34.09
C ASN A 355 -17.02 -7.91 -34.67
N ASN A 356 -17.98 -7.49 -33.84
CA ASN A 356 -19.22 -6.82 -34.27
C ASN A 356 -19.50 -5.55 -33.44
N PRO A 357 -18.65 -4.52 -33.55
CA PRO A 357 -18.65 -3.38 -32.63
C PRO A 357 -19.97 -2.62 -32.58
N LEU A 358 -20.55 -2.25 -33.74
CA LEU A 358 -21.78 -1.45 -33.81
C LEU A 358 -23.00 -2.17 -33.24
N GLU A 359 -23.12 -3.48 -33.44
CA GLU A 359 -24.21 -4.26 -32.87
C GLU A 359 -24.18 -4.22 -31.33
N TYR A 360 -22.99 -4.35 -30.76
CA TYR A 360 -22.78 -4.31 -29.32
C TYR A 360 -22.88 -2.89 -28.78
N ILE A 361 -22.49 -1.85 -29.53
CA ILE A 361 -22.77 -0.45 -29.15
C ILE A 361 -24.28 -0.23 -29.01
N ILE A 362 -25.08 -0.66 -29.99
CA ILE A 362 -26.54 -0.53 -29.91
C ILE A 362 -27.08 -1.31 -28.71
N LYS A 363 -26.61 -2.54 -28.50
CA LYS A 363 -27.05 -3.41 -27.40
C LYS A 363 -26.80 -2.81 -26.01
N TYR A 364 -25.67 -2.13 -25.81
CA TYR A 364 -25.25 -1.64 -24.49
C TYR A 364 -25.60 -0.18 -24.24
N PHE A 365 -25.53 0.69 -25.27
CA PHE A 365 -25.70 2.14 -25.12
C PHE A 365 -27.03 2.65 -25.69
N TYR A 366 -27.71 1.88 -26.55
CA TYR A 366 -29.01 2.23 -27.15
C TYR A 366 -30.06 1.17 -26.80
N THR A 367 -30.28 0.96 -25.51
CA THR A 367 -31.16 -0.12 -24.98
C THR A 367 -32.65 0.18 -25.20
N ASN A 368 -33.06 1.45 -25.16
CA ASN A 368 -34.46 1.84 -25.27
C ASN A 368 -34.84 2.27 -26.69
N LYS A 369 -35.47 1.37 -27.43
CA LYS A 369 -35.93 1.59 -28.81
C LYS A 369 -36.87 2.78 -29.01
N LYS A 370 -37.63 3.17 -27.98
CA LYS A 370 -38.54 4.34 -28.07
C LYS A 370 -37.78 5.65 -28.22
N LEU A 371 -36.51 5.68 -27.78
CA LEU A 371 -35.66 6.87 -27.86
C LEU A 371 -34.87 6.94 -29.17
N TYR A 372 -34.92 5.92 -30.03
CA TYR A 372 -34.13 5.90 -31.26
C TYR A 372 -34.35 7.13 -32.14
N PRO A 373 -35.57 7.63 -32.37
CA PRO A 373 -35.75 8.85 -33.19
C PRO A 373 -35.02 10.07 -32.62
N GLU A 374 -35.08 10.28 -31.30
CA GLU A 374 -34.38 11.39 -30.64
C GLU A 374 -32.86 11.17 -30.66
N GLN A 375 -32.40 9.95 -30.43
CA GLN A 375 -30.99 9.58 -30.42
C GLN A 375 -30.36 9.69 -31.82
N ILE A 376 -31.07 9.28 -32.87
CA ILE A 376 -30.65 9.45 -34.27
C ILE A 376 -30.52 10.93 -34.60
N LYS A 377 -31.49 11.77 -34.20
CA LYS A 377 -31.39 13.23 -34.39
C LYS A 377 -30.13 13.81 -33.72
N LYS A 378 -29.82 13.38 -32.50
CA LYS A 378 -28.59 13.80 -31.79
C LYS A 378 -27.31 13.33 -32.49
N LEU A 379 -27.32 12.16 -33.12
CA LEU A 379 -26.19 11.66 -33.90
C LEU A 379 -25.96 12.46 -35.20
N TYR A 380 -27.03 12.84 -35.91
CA TYR A 380 -26.90 13.75 -37.06
C TYR A 380 -26.34 15.12 -36.64
N GLN A 381 -26.85 15.68 -35.53
CA GLN A 381 -26.30 16.92 -34.96
C GLN A 381 -24.82 16.76 -34.58
N LEU A 382 -24.42 15.62 -34.02
CA LEU A 382 -23.00 15.38 -33.74
C LEU A 382 -22.15 15.42 -35.02
N VAL A 383 -22.60 14.81 -36.12
CA VAL A 383 -21.84 14.83 -37.39
C VAL A 383 -21.62 16.26 -37.85
N GLU A 384 -22.68 17.07 -37.90
CA GLU A 384 -22.60 18.49 -38.31
C GLU A 384 -21.63 19.30 -37.44
N GLU A 385 -21.66 19.09 -36.12
CA GLU A 385 -20.80 19.81 -35.19
C GLU A 385 -19.33 19.35 -35.28
N LEU A 386 -19.07 18.05 -35.52
CA LEU A 386 -17.72 17.53 -35.72
C LEU A 386 -17.10 18.03 -37.03
N GLU A 387 -17.89 18.09 -38.11
CA GLU A 387 -17.47 18.66 -39.38
C GLU A 387 -17.12 20.14 -39.22
N THR A 388 -17.99 20.91 -38.57
CA THR A 388 -17.76 22.33 -38.26
C THR A 388 -16.47 22.54 -37.47
N LEU A 389 -16.22 21.73 -36.42
CA LEU A 389 -14.98 21.82 -35.64
C LEU A 389 -13.74 21.38 -36.44
N SER A 390 -13.89 20.43 -37.36
CA SER A 390 -12.81 19.99 -38.25
C SER A 390 -12.37 21.12 -39.19
N GLU A 391 -13.34 21.79 -39.83
CA GLU A 391 -13.07 22.96 -40.67
C GLU A 391 -12.47 24.11 -39.85
N ALA A 392 -13.01 24.37 -38.66
CA ALA A 392 -12.48 25.38 -37.76
C ALA A 392 -11.03 25.10 -37.34
N LYS A 393 -10.66 23.82 -37.11
CA LYS A 393 -9.27 23.43 -36.84
C LYS A 393 -8.36 23.86 -37.98
N GLN A 394 -8.76 23.61 -39.24
CA GLN A 394 -7.98 24.04 -40.40
C GLN A 394 -7.83 25.56 -40.49
N ILE A 395 -8.89 26.31 -40.18
CA ILE A 395 -8.85 27.78 -40.13
C ILE A 395 -7.87 28.27 -39.05
N ILE A 396 -7.92 27.68 -37.85
CA ILE A 396 -7.00 27.99 -36.75
C ILE A 396 -5.55 27.72 -37.17
N GLU A 397 -5.27 26.58 -37.81
CA GLU A 397 -3.93 26.26 -38.32
C GLU A 397 -3.44 27.27 -39.36
N ASN A 398 -4.31 27.71 -40.27
CA ASN A 398 -3.96 28.76 -41.24
C ASN A 398 -3.59 30.07 -40.54
N TYR A 399 -4.34 30.47 -39.50
CA TYR A 399 -3.99 31.65 -38.70
C TYR A 399 -2.69 31.45 -37.92
N LYS A 400 -2.42 30.27 -37.36
CA LYS A 400 -1.12 30.00 -36.72
C LYS A 400 0.03 30.23 -37.70
N ILE A 401 -0.08 29.73 -38.93
CA ILE A 401 0.91 29.93 -39.99
C ILE A 401 1.08 31.41 -40.33
N GLU A 402 -0.01 32.15 -40.51
CA GLU A 402 0.04 33.60 -40.75
C GLU A 402 0.73 34.34 -39.61
N TYR A 403 0.52 33.91 -38.36
CA TYR A 403 1.04 34.58 -37.18
C TYR A 403 2.50 34.24 -36.88
N GLN A 404 3.04 33.17 -37.46
CA GLN A 404 4.45 32.78 -37.29
C GLN A 404 5.43 33.91 -37.62
N GLN A 405 5.11 34.77 -38.59
CA GLN A 405 5.96 35.91 -38.95
C GLN A 405 6.08 36.97 -37.84
N TYR A 406 5.13 37.00 -36.89
CA TYR A 406 5.11 37.92 -35.75
C TYR A 406 5.61 37.27 -34.45
N LEU A 407 5.68 35.93 -34.43
CA LEU A 407 6.33 35.20 -33.35
C LEU A 407 7.84 35.43 -33.51
N GLY A 408 8.47 36.15 -32.56
CA GLY A 408 9.92 36.30 -32.51
C GLY A 408 10.63 34.97 -32.19
N ASP A 409 11.76 35.01 -31.50
CA ASP A 409 12.45 33.79 -31.05
C ASP A 409 11.66 33.09 -29.92
N VAL A 410 10.68 32.27 -30.31
CA VAL A 410 10.02 31.33 -29.39
C VAL A 410 10.95 30.12 -29.21
N PRO A 411 11.29 29.73 -27.97
CA PRO A 411 12.13 28.57 -27.75
C PRO A 411 11.48 27.27 -28.27
N ASP A 412 12.26 26.46 -28.99
CA ASP A 412 11.81 25.17 -29.57
C ASP A 412 11.14 24.24 -28.54
N PHE A 413 11.59 24.29 -27.28
CA PHE A 413 11.03 23.44 -26.23
C PHE A 413 9.59 23.79 -25.87
N ILE A 414 9.14 25.03 -26.09
CA ILE A 414 7.75 25.43 -25.87
C ILE A 414 6.88 24.80 -26.95
N MET A 415 7.27 24.94 -28.22
CA MET A 415 6.55 24.34 -29.34
C MET A 415 6.55 22.81 -29.26
N LYS A 416 7.63 22.19 -28.76
CA LYS A 416 7.67 20.73 -28.61
C LYS A 416 6.80 20.18 -27.48
N ASN A 417 6.66 20.90 -26.38
CA ASN A 417 6.04 20.36 -25.15
C ASN A 417 4.70 21.00 -24.78
N ASP A 418 4.35 22.17 -25.33
CA ASP A 418 3.10 22.90 -25.02
C ASP A 418 2.63 23.81 -26.18
N GLU A 419 2.72 23.36 -27.44
CA GLU A 419 2.27 24.16 -28.60
C GLU A 419 0.81 24.63 -28.45
N ALA A 420 -0.08 23.73 -28.09
CA ALA A 420 -1.50 24.04 -27.91
C ALA A 420 -1.73 25.07 -26.78
N GLY A 421 -1.01 24.95 -25.67
CA GLY A 421 -1.08 25.89 -24.56
C GLY A 421 -0.48 27.26 -24.93
N PHE A 422 0.61 27.27 -25.69
CA PHE A 422 1.23 28.49 -26.20
C PHE A 422 0.23 29.32 -27.01
N TYR A 423 -0.37 28.73 -28.05
CA TYR A 423 -1.34 29.43 -28.88
C TYR A 423 -2.63 29.78 -28.12
N SER A 424 -3.07 28.94 -27.19
CA SER A 424 -4.20 29.27 -26.31
C SER A 424 -3.95 30.54 -25.50
N ARG A 425 -2.74 30.70 -24.95
CA ARG A 425 -2.36 31.89 -24.16
C ARG A 425 -2.19 33.15 -25.01
N LEU A 426 -1.98 32.99 -26.31
CA LEU A 426 -2.04 34.08 -27.30
C LEU A 426 -3.48 34.45 -27.69
N GLY A 427 -4.47 33.67 -27.30
CA GLY A 427 -5.90 33.95 -27.52
C GLY A 427 -6.57 33.10 -28.59
N PHE A 428 -5.86 32.13 -29.19
CA PHE A 428 -6.46 31.20 -30.15
C PHE A 428 -7.41 30.22 -29.46
N ALA A 429 -8.53 29.89 -30.11
CA ALA A 429 -9.37 28.78 -29.66
C ALA A 429 -8.58 27.47 -29.71
N THR A 430 -8.82 26.60 -28.73
CA THR A 430 -8.21 25.27 -28.70
C THR A 430 -9.27 24.21 -28.95
N ILE A 431 -9.07 23.45 -30.03
CA ILE A 431 -9.87 22.27 -30.33
C ILE A 431 -9.01 21.06 -29.98
N ASN A 432 -9.24 20.51 -28.78
CA ASN A 432 -8.51 19.32 -28.35
C ASN A 432 -8.92 18.12 -29.23
N GLU A 433 -7.96 17.32 -29.67
CA GLU A 433 -8.18 16.11 -30.49
C GLU A 433 -9.24 15.19 -29.85
N SER A 434 -9.26 15.08 -28.52
CA SER A 434 -10.22 14.24 -27.79
C SER A 434 -11.66 14.77 -27.78
N VAL A 435 -11.91 16.00 -28.23
CA VAL A 435 -13.27 16.52 -28.47
C VAL A 435 -13.76 16.05 -29.85
N LEU A 436 -12.84 15.93 -30.81
CA LEU A 436 -13.11 15.41 -32.15
C LEU A 436 -13.24 13.88 -32.17
N ILE A 437 -12.72 13.21 -31.14
CA ILE A 437 -12.69 11.76 -31.01
C ILE A 437 -13.62 11.33 -29.87
N VAL A 438 -14.91 11.23 -30.15
CA VAL A 438 -15.87 10.56 -29.26
C VAL A 438 -15.68 9.05 -29.40
N GLU A 439 -15.41 8.30 -28.32
CA GLU A 439 -15.22 6.84 -28.42
C GLU A 439 -16.10 6.05 -27.46
N TYR A 440 -16.59 4.91 -27.95
CA TYR A 440 -17.17 3.86 -27.10
C TYR A 440 -16.08 2.87 -26.71
N LYS A 441 -16.04 2.47 -25.44
CA LYS A 441 -15.03 1.54 -24.89
C LYS A 441 -15.69 0.28 -24.37
N PHE A 442 -15.16 -0.87 -24.76
CA PHE A 442 -15.47 -2.15 -24.11
C PHE A 442 -14.28 -2.59 -23.27
N SER A 443 -14.54 -2.97 -22.02
CA SER A 443 -13.52 -3.40 -21.07
C SER A 443 -13.86 -4.77 -20.49
N TYR A 444 -12.87 -5.64 -20.40
CA TYR A 444 -12.96 -6.93 -19.73
C TYR A 444 -11.87 -7.04 -18.67
N THR A 445 -12.29 -7.38 -17.45
CA THR A 445 -11.40 -7.75 -16.34
C THR A 445 -11.77 -9.14 -15.87
N SER A 446 -10.79 -10.04 -15.80
CA SER A 446 -11.00 -11.39 -15.25
C SER A 446 -11.40 -11.34 -13.77
N ASN A 447 -12.12 -12.35 -13.27
CA ASN A 447 -12.58 -12.41 -11.88
C ASN A 447 -11.45 -12.28 -10.83
N GLY A 448 -10.22 -12.65 -11.18
CA GLY A 448 -9.03 -12.51 -10.32
C GLY A 448 -8.19 -11.25 -10.57
N GLY A 449 -8.66 -10.31 -11.40
CA GLY A 449 -7.94 -9.06 -11.72
C GLY A 449 -6.69 -9.19 -12.59
N MET A 450 -6.25 -10.42 -12.90
CA MET A 450 -4.98 -10.72 -13.57
C MET A 450 -4.94 -10.36 -15.06
N VAL A 451 -6.08 -10.43 -15.75
CA VAL A 451 -6.19 -10.10 -17.18
C VAL A 451 -7.15 -8.93 -17.35
N GLN A 452 -6.65 -7.85 -17.93
CA GLN A 452 -7.40 -6.66 -18.33
C GLN A 452 -7.25 -6.46 -19.84
N ARG A 453 -8.36 -6.38 -20.57
CA ARG A 453 -8.40 -6.08 -22.01
C ARG A 453 -9.38 -4.94 -22.24
N SER A 454 -9.04 -4.04 -23.16
CA SER A 454 -9.98 -3.03 -23.66
C SER A 454 -9.74 -2.70 -25.12
N PHE A 455 -10.80 -2.41 -25.85
CA PHE A 455 -10.73 -1.78 -27.17
C PHE A 455 -11.70 -0.60 -27.24
N THR A 456 -11.41 0.35 -28.12
CA THR A 456 -12.25 1.54 -28.35
C THR A 456 -12.73 1.57 -29.79
N ILE A 457 -13.92 2.15 -29.98
CA ILE A 457 -14.50 2.43 -31.29
C ILE A 457 -14.62 3.94 -31.40
N PRO A 458 -13.77 4.61 -32.18
CA PRO A 458 -13.91 6.04 -32.43
C PRO A 458 -15.15 6.29 -33.29
N MET A 459 -16.01 7.19 -32.84
CA MET A 459 -17.18 7.68 -33.56
C MET A 459 -16.72 8.73 -34.58
N LYS A 460 -16.01 8.27 -35.60
CA LYS A 460 -15.73 9.06 -36.80
C LYS A 460 -17.02 9.24 -37.58
N GLU A 461 -17.05 10.22 -38.49
CA GLU A 461 -18.19 10.49 -39.36
C GLU A 461 -18.78 9.22 -40.00
N GLU A 462 -17.93 8.42 -40.65
CA GLU A 462 -18.32 7.14 -41.28
C GLU A 462 -18.99 6.18 -40.27
N THR A 463 -18.42 6.05 -39.08
CA THR A 463 -18.91 5.16 -38.02
C THR A 463 -20.23 5.66 -37.43
N ILE A 464 -20.41 6.97 -37.29
CA ILE A 464 -21.66 7.57 -36.84
C ILE A 464 -22.76 7.34 -37.88
N ILE A 465 -22.45 7.51 -39.17
CA ILE A 465 -23.39 7.25 -40.27
C ILE A 465 -23.80 5.76 -40.29
N GLU A 466 -22.85 4.83 -40.10
CA GLU A 466 -23.17 3.40 -40.00
C GLU A 466 -24.04 3.08 -38.78
N LEU A 467 -23.78 3.71 -37.63
CA LEU A 467 -24.57 3.57 -36.42
C LEU A 467 -26.01 4.08 -36.64
N ILE A 468 -26.17 5.24 -37.28
CA ILE A 468 -27.47 5.81 -37.65
C ILE A 468 -28.24 4.80 -38.53
N LYS A 469 -27.63 4.33 -39.62
CA LYS A 469 -28.24 3.32 -40.51
C LYS A 469 -28.65 2.06 -39.75
N ALA A 470 -27.82 1.58 -38.82
CA ALA A 470 -28.11 0.40 -38.02
C ALA A 470 -29.29 0.62 -37.05
N LEU A 471 -29.43 1.83 -36.47
CA LEU A 471 -30.56 2.20 -35.62
C LEU A 471 -31.85 2.37 -36.45
N GLU A 472 -31.77 3.01 -37.61
CA GLU A 472 -32.88 3.16 -38.57
C GLU A 472 -33.40 1.81 -39.06
N ASN A 473 -32.50 0.88 -39.42
CA ASN A 473 -32.86 -0.48 -39.81
C ASN A 473 -33.59 -1.26 -38.71
N LYS A 474 -33.29 -0.98 -37.42
CA LYS A 474 -34.02 -1.59 -36.31
C LYS A 474 -35.41 -0.98 -36.10
N LEU A 475 -35.62 0.28 -36.50
CA LEU A 475 -36.95 0.90 -36.56
C LEU A 475 -37.77 0.29 -37.70
N THR A 476 -37.20 0.18 -38.91
CA THR A 476 -37.89 -0.36 -40.10
C THR A 476 -38.23 -1.83 -39.96
N ILE A 477 -37.35 -2.68 -39.40
CA ILE A 477 -37.66 -4.11 -39.15
C ILE A 477 -38.80 -4.27 -38.14
N SER A 478 -38.92 -3.37 -37.15
CA SER A 478 -40.02 -3.42 -36.18
C SER A 478 -41.36 -3.01 -36.79
N ALA A 479 -41.35 -2.00 -37.67
CA ALA A 479 -42.50 -1.59 -38.47
C ALA A 479 -42.91 -2.71 -39.44
N PHE A 480 -41.93 -3.29 -40.15
CA PHE A 480 -42.11 -4.43 -41.05
C PHE A 480 -42.68 -5.66 -40.31
N ILE A 481 -42.10 -6.09 -39.19
CA ILE A 481 -42.63 -7.24 -38.42
C ILE A 481 -44.07 -6.96 -37.96
N LYS A 482 -44.36 -5.73 -37.52
CA LYS A 482 -45.71 -5.35 -37.09
C LYS A 482 -46.69 -5.36 -38.27
N GLU A 483 -46.29 -4.83 -39.41
CA GLU A 483 -47.06 -4.83 -40.66
C GLU A 483 -47.32 -6.25 -41.15
N GLN A 484 -46.27 -7.06 -41.32
CA GLN A 484 -46.37 -8.45 -41.77
C GLN A 484 -47.23 -9.32 -40.84
N ARG A 485 -47.18 -9.10 -39.52
CA ARG A 485 -48.09 -9.76 -38.56
C ARG A 485 -49.54 -9.27 -38.67
N THR A 486 -49.76 -8.01 -39.03
CA THR A 486 -51.09 -7.44 -39.23
C THR A 486 -51.72 -7.95 -40.54
N LEU A 487 -50.90 -8.17 -41.58
CA LEU A 487 -51.31 -8.77 -42.85
C LEU A 487 -51.78 -10.23 -42.69
N MET A 488 -51.38 -10.92 -41.61
CA MET A 488 -51.82 -12.27 -41.32
C MET A 488 -53.27 -12.29 -40.79
N THR A 489 -54.23 -12.14 -41.69
CA THR A 489 -55.68 -12.10 -41.40
C THR A 489 -56.30 -13.50 -41.30
N LYS A 490 -57.53 -13.61 -40.78
CA LYS A 490 -58.28 -14.88 -40.75
C LYS A 490 -58.53 -15.42 -42.17
N LYS A 491 -58.86 -14.54 -43.11
CA LYS A 491 -59.10 -14.86 -44.52
C LYS A 491 -57.88 -15.50 -45.19
N ILE A 492 -56.68 -14.91 -44.99
CA ILE A 492 -55.43 -15.48 -45.51
C ILE A 492 -55.15 -16.84 -44.87
N ARG A 493 -55.35 -16.99 -43.55
CA ARG A 493 -55.14 -18.29 -42.89
C ARG A 493 -56.07 -19.39 -43.42
N GLU A 494 -57.33 -19.07 -43.66
CA GLU A 494 -58.32 -20.02 -44.22
C GLU A 494 -58.00 -20.37 -45.69
N PHE A 495 -57.59 -19.38 -46.48
CA PHE A 495 -57.16 -19.58 -47.86
C PHE A 495 -55.96 -20.54 -47.94
N ILE A 496 -54.90 -20.29 -47.17
CA ILE A 496 -53.70 -21.13 -47.18
C ILE A 496 -54.02 -22.56 -46.70
N LYS A 497 -54.85 -22.71 -45.65
CA LYS A 497 -55.31 -24.04 -45.21
C LYS A 497 -56.09 -24.78 -46.30
N THR A 498 -56.93 -24.07 -47.07
CA THR A 498 -57.70 -24.66 -48.16
C THR A 498 -56.80 -25.03 -49.33
N ARG A 499 -55.85 -24.16 -49.70
CA ARG A 499 -54.83 -24.43 -50.74
C ARG A 499 -54.03 -25.69 -50.43
N ASP A 500 -53.64 -25.83 -49.16
CA ASP A 500 -52.84 -26.97 -48.69
C ASP A 500 -53.73 -28.18 -48.32
N ASN A 501 -55.01 -28.19 -48.70
CA ASN A 501 -55.98 -29.26 -48.42
C ASN A 501 -55.99 -29.71 -46.95
N PHE A 502 -55.92 -28.75 -46.03
CA PHE A 502 -55.84 -28.99 -44.58
C PHE A 502 -54.80 -30.07 -44.21
N THR A 503 -53.65 -30.03 -44.88
CA THR A 503 -52.56 -31.00 -44.74
C THR A 503 -51.25 -30.26 -44.40
N CYS A 504 -50.45 -30.85 -43.51
CA CYS A 504 -49.14 -30.32 -43.14
C CYS A 504 -48.14 -30.50 -44.30
N CYS A 505 -47.58 -29.40 -44.82
CA CYS A 505 -46.64 -29.40 -45.94
C CYS A 505 -45.29 -30.09 -45.64
N ASN A 506 -44.96 -30.32 -44.36
CA ASN A 506 -43.71 -30.96 -43.96
C ASN A 506 -43.83 -32.46 -43.69
N CYS A 507 -44.94 -32.92 -43.10
CA CYS A 507 -45.10 -34.34 -42.70
C CYS A 507 -46.31 -35.04 -43.32
N ASN A 508 -47.06 -34.37 -44.19
CA ASN A 508 -48.23 -34.89 -44.90
C ASN A 508 -49.38 -35.39 -44.02
N ASN A 509 -49.37 -35.10 -42.71
CA ASN A 509 -50.51 -35.40 -41.83
C ASN A 509 -51.63 -34.38 -42.05
N SER A 510 -52.88 -34.82 -42.10
CA SER A 510 -54.04 -34.00 -42.42
C SER A 510 -55.15 -34.11 -41.38
N THR A 511 -56.07 -33.15 -41.36
CA THR A 511 -57.25 -33.22 -40.49
C THR A 511 -58.25 -34.32 -40.91
N GLU A 512 -58.11 -34.89 -42.11
CA GLU A 512 -58.89 -36.06 -42.53
C GLU A 512 -58.38 -37.35 -41.88
N ILE A 513 -57.05 -37.46 -41.75
CA ILE A 513 -56.38 -38.62 -41.12
C ILE A 513 -56.46 -38.53 -39.59
N GLU A 514 -56.25 -37.33 -39.04
CA GLU A 514 -56.30 -37.06 -37.61
C GLU A 514 -57.24 -35.86 -37.34
N PRO A 515 -58.54 -36.10 -37.05
CA PRO A 515 -59.54 -35.05 -36.90
C PRO A 515 -59.21 -33.96 -35.86
N ASN A 516 -58.38 -34.29 -34.87
CA ASN A 516 -57.97 -33.36 -33.80
C ASN A 516 -56.59 -32.71 -34.06
N LEU A 517 -56.05 -32.81 -35.27
CA LEU A 517 -54.75 -32.26 -35.62
C LEU A 517 -54.79 -30.73 -35.71
N LEU A 518 -54.04 -30.06 -34.83
CA LEU A 518 -53.89 -28.61 -34.89
C LEU A 518 -52.93 -28.20 -36.02
N LEU A 519 -53.46 -27.47 -37.00
CA LEU A 519 -52.72 -26.87 -38.10
C LEU A 519 -52.61 -25.36 -37.94
N GLU A 520 -51.40 -24.86 -38.13
CA GLU A 520 -51.00 -23.47 -38.03
C GLU A 520 -50.39 -23.00 -39.36
N ILE A 521 -50.57 -21.72 -39.68
CA ILE A 521 -49.91 -21.11 -40.84
C ILE A 521 -48.60 -20.51 -40.37
N ASP A 522 -47.52 -20.90 -41.02
CA ASP A 522 -46.17 -20.41 -40.75
C ASP A 522 -45.51 -19.88 -42.04
N HIS A 523 -44.54 -19.00 -41.89
CA HIS A 523 -43.78 -18.47 -43.02
C HIS A 523 -42.64 -19.40 -43.40
N ILE A 524 -42.49 -19.75 -44.68
CA ILE A 524 -41.36 -20.55 -45.19
C ILE A 524 -40.04 -19.86 -44.85
N ILE A 525 -39.92 -18.58 -45.24
CA ILE A 525 -38.89 -17.65 -44.77
C ILE A 525 -39.47 -16.88 -43.57
N PRO A 526 -38.93 -17.03 -42.35
CA PRO A 526 -39.47 -16.34 -41.18
C PRO A 526 -39.46 -14.80 -41.33
N ILE A 527 -40.47 -14.11 -40.78
CA ILE A 527 -40.54 -12.64 -40.80
C ILE A 527 -39.29 -11.99 -40.20
N SER A 528 -38.69 -12.61 -39.17
CA SER A 528 -37.44 -12.14 -38.56
C SER A 528 -36.22 -12.19 -39.49
N LYS A 529 -36.34 -12.84 -40.65
CA LYS A 529 -35.33 -12.93 -41.71
C LYS A 529 -35.79 -12.24 -43.00
N GLY A 530 -36.76 -11.33 -42.92
CA GLY A 530 -37.26 -10.56 -44.05
C GLY A 530 -38.38 -11.24 -44.84
N GLY A 531 -38.97 -12.32 -44.34
CA GLY A 531 -40.08 -12.99 -45.01
C GLY A 531 -41.38 -12.18 -45.00
N GLU A 532 -42.01 -12.07 -46.15
CA GLU A 532 -43.28 -11.36 -46.35
C GLU A 532 -44.49 -12.30 -46.13
N THR A 533 -45.62 -11.74 -45.70
CA THR A 533 -46.92 -12.42 -45.58
C THR A 533 -47.62 -12.41 -46.93
N ILE A 534 -47.05 -13.17 -47.87
CA ILE A 534 -47.58 -13.44 -49.21
C ILE A 534 -47.83 -14.94 -49.37
N GLU A 535 -48.77 -15.35 -50.21
CA GLU A 535 -49.22 -16.75 -50.31
C GLU A 535 -48.06 -17.73 -50.57
N ASP A 536 -47.12 -17.35 -51.45
CA ASP A 536 -45.96 -18.16 -51.82
C ASP A 536 -44.97 -18.39 -50.66
N ASN A 537 -44.96 -17.50 -49.67
CA ASN A 537 -44.10 -17.60 -48.50
C ASN A 537 -44.84 -18.19 -47.28
N LEU A 538 -46.09 -18.64 -47.44
CA LEU A 538 -46.88 -19.25 -46.37
C LEU A 538 -47.09 -20.74 -46.61
N GLN A 539 -47.10 -21.50 -45.53
CA GLN A 539 -47.34 -22.94 -45.54
C GLN A 539 -48.16 -23.37 -44.33
N THR A 540 -48.94 -24.44 -44.50
CA THR A 540 -49.66 -25.10 -43.42
C THR A 540 -48.75 -26.12 -42.73
N LEU A 541 -48.53 -25.98 -41.42
CA LEU A 541 -47.76 -26.92 -40.61
C LEU A 541 -48.57 -27.44 -39.44
N CYS A 542 -48.40 -28.70 -39.05
CA CYS A 542 -48.91 -29.19 -37.78
C CYS A 542 -48.09 -28.62 -36.62
N TRP A 543 -48.72 -28.49 -35.44
CA TRP A 543 -48.07 -27.91 -34.26
C TRP A 543 -46.69 -28.52 -33.92
N LYS A 544 -46.48 -29.82 -34.19
CA LYS A 544 -45.18 -30.50 -33.99
C LYS A 544 -44.13 -29.98 -34.97
N CYS A 545 -44.48 -29.91 -36.25
CA CYS A 545 -43.57 -29.44 -37.30
C CYS A 545 -43.30 -27.94 -37.18
N ASN A 546 -44.33 -27.13 -36.88
CA ASN A 546 -44.18 -25.69 -36.67
C ASN A 546 -43.23 -25.40 -35.48
N ARG A 547 -43.41 -26.10 -34.37
CA ARG A 547 -42.54 -25.98 -33.19
C ARG A 547 -41.10 -26.41 -33.49
N ALA A 548 -40.91 -27.46 -34.29
CA ALA A 548 -39.57 -27.91 -34.70
C ALA A 548 -38.88 -26.93 -35.65
N LYS A 549 -39.66 -26.26 -36.53
CA LYS A 549 -39.18 -25.24 -37.46
C LYS A 549 -38.77 -23.95 -36.78
N SER A 550 -39.63 -23.37 -35.94
CA SER A 550 -39.34 -22.11 -35.25
C SER A 550 -38.83 -21.02 -36.24
N ASN A 551 -37.70 -20.37 -35.96
CA ASN A 551 -37.08 -19.36 -36.84
C ASN A 551 -36.10 -19.93 -37.89
N LYS A 552 -36.11 -21.24 -38.13
CA LYS A 552 -35.26 -21.90 -39.12
C LYS A 552 -35.92 -21.86 -40.50
N ILE A 553 -35.08 -21.79 -41.53
CA ILE A 553 -35.49 -22.05 -42.90
C ILE A 553 -35.27 -23.55 -43.09
N ILE A 554 -36.36 -24.29 -43.23
CA ILE A 554 -36.29 -25.72 -43.54
C ILE A 554 -36.59 -25.82 -45.03
N THR A 555 -35.61 -26.29 -45.78
CA THR A 555 -35.80 -26.67 -47.18
C THR A 555 -36.45 -28.05 -47.18
N CYS A 556 -37.72 -28.10 -47.59
CA CYS A 556 -38.40 -29.35 -47.89
C CYS A 556 -38.02 -29.82 -49.30
#